data_AF-A0A8B8US77-F1
#
_entry.id   AF-A0A8B8US77-F1
#
_cell.length_a   1.000
_cell.length_b   1.000
_cell.length_c   1.000
_cell.angle_alpha   90.00
_cell.angle_beta   90.00
_cell.angle_gamma   90.00
#
_symmetry.space_group_name_H-M   'P 1'
#
loop_
_entity.id
_entity.type
_entity.pdbx_description
1 polymer ?
#
loop_
_entity_poly.entity_id
_entity_poly.type
_entity_poly.pdbx_seq_one_letter_code
_entity_poly.pdbx_strand_id
1 'polypeptide(L)'
;MNSNVEELLRHIPLYNIYGKDFPQERVTRLQIPEFKLPSLQPPRDLVYPWYEECDNITKVCQLHDSSSKKFDQWYKEHYMSKKPPGIVGNTLLSPSKKEDS
;
A
#
# COMPACT_ATOMS: atom_id res chain seq x y z
N MET A 1 45.11 -5.60 72.31
CA MET A 1 44.30 -6.01 71.14
C MET A 1 45.27 -6.56 70.11
N ASN A 2 45.24 -7.88 69.90
CA ASN A 2 46.29 -8.63 69.19
C ASN A 2 46.08 -8.57 67.67
N SER A 3 46.15 -7.35 67.12
CA SER A 3 45.96 -7.05 65.69
C SER A 3 46.80 -7.94 64.76
N ASN A 4 47.98 -8.34 65.21
CA ASN A 4 48.90 -9.20 64.46
C ASN A 4 48.35 -10.62 64.23
N VAL A 5 47.66 -11.20 65.23
CA VAL A 5 47.10 -12.56 65.12
C VAL A 5 45.85 -12.56 64.24
N GLU A 6 45.04 -11.50 64.30
CA GLU A 6 43.89 -11.34 63.40
C GLU A 6 44.33 -11.18 61.94
N GLU A 7 45.42 -10.46 61.70
CA GLU A 7 46.00 -10.30 60.37
C GLU A 7 46.58 -11.62 59.83
N LEU A 8 47.22 -12.41 60.68
CA LEU A 8 47.69 -13.76 60.36
C LEU A 8 46.52 -14.70 60.00
N LEU A 9 45.46 -14.69 60.81
CA LEU A 9 44.28 -15.55 60.59
C LEU A 9 43.57 -15.21 59.28
N ARG A 10 43.53 -13.94 58.89
CA ARG A 10 42.96 -13.50 57.60
C ARG A 10 43.80 -13.88 56.39
N HIS A 11 45.11 -14.05 56.56
CA HIS A 11 46.00 -14.51 55.50
C HIS A 11 45.85 -16.02 55.21
N ILE A 12 45.20 -16.78 56.11
CA ILE A 12 44.93 -18.20 55.91
C ILE A 12 43.56 -18.36 55.26
N PRO A 13 43.46 -18.87 54.01
CA PRO A 13 42.18 -19.07 53.36
C PRO A 13 41.38 -20.17 54.07
N LEU A 14 40.09 -19.93 54.25
CA LEU A 14 39.18 -20.92 54.81
C LEU A 14 38.82 -21.95 53.74
N TYR A 15 38.84 -23.22 54.14
CA TYR A 15 38.47 -24.33 53.27
C TYR A 15 37.17 -24.97 53.72
N ASN A 16 36.41 -25.46 52.75
CA ASN A 16 35.23 -26.24 53.02
C ASN A 16 35.61 -27.68 53.39
N ILE A 17 35.03 -28.20 54.47
CA ILE A 17 35.28 -29.57 54.98
C ILE A 17 34.94 -30.65 53.95
N TYR A 18 33.99 -30.38 53.05
CA TYR A 18 33.55 -31.31 52.01
C TYR A 18 34.42 -31.24 50.74
N GLY A 19 35.40 -30.34 50.68
CA GLY A 19 36.38 -30.24 49.59
C GLY A 19 35.77 -30.35 48.20
N LYS A 20 36.06 -31.47 47.51
CA LYS A 20 35.59 -31.77 46.15
C LYS A 20 34.18 -32.38 46.08
N ASP A 21 33.70 -32.91 47.20
CA ASP A 21 32.34 -33.45 47.34
C ASP A 21 31.31 -32.33 47.57
N PHE A 22 31.77 -31.11 47.84
CA PHE A 22 30.90 -29.95 47.91
C PHE A 22 30.28 -29.67 46.53
N PRO A 23 28.94 -29.58 46.43
CA PRO A 23 28.28 -29.36 45.15
C PRO A 23 28.68 -28.00 44.58
N GLN A 24 29.38 -28.05 43.45
CA GLN A 24 29.67 -26.88 42.63
C GLN A 24 28.63 -26.77 41.53
N GLU A 25 28.33 -25.54 41.13
CA GLU A 25 27.43 -25.29 40.00
C GLU A 25 28.16 -25.69 38.70
N ARG A 26 27.93 -26.94 38.26
CA ARG A 26 28.62 -27.52 37.10
C ARG A 26 27.98 -27.17 35.75
N VAL A 27 26.77 -26.62 35.76
CA VAL A 27 25.98 -26.39 34.56
C VAL A 27 25.55 -24.94 34.52
N THR A 28 25.98 -24.23 33.48
CA THR A 28 25.57 -22.85 33.24
C THR A 28 24.23 -22.82 32.52
N ARG A 29 23.39 -21.83 32.85
CA ARG A 29 22.09 -21.61 32.21
C ARG A 29 22.28 -21.41 30.70
N LEU A 30 21.64 -22.28 29.91
CA LEU A 30 21.61 -22.14 28.46
C LEU A 30 20.81 -20.90 28.07
N GLN A 31 21.43 -19.99 27.32
CA GLN A 31 20.74 -18.85 26.73
C GLN A 31 20.17 -19.27 25.38
N ILE A 32 18.84 -19.30 25.29
CA ILE A 32 18.14 -19.57 24.03
C ILE A 32 18.05 -18.24 23.26
N PRO A 33 18.47 -18.20 21.99
CA PRO A 33 18.38 -16.99 21.19
C PRO A 33 16.93 -16.64 20.87
N GLU A 34 16.69 -15.34 20.65
CA GLU A 34 15.38 -14.85 20.23
C GLU A 34 15.14 -15.19 18.75
N PHE A 35 14.03 -15.87 18.48
CA PHE A 35 13.58 -16.11 17.10
C PHE A 35 12.48 -15.11 16.74
N LYS A 36 12.79 -14.24 15.78
CA LYS A 36 11.82 -13.28 15.25
C LYS A 36 11.25 -13.83 13.95
N LEU A 37 9.95 -14.13 13.97
CA LEU A 37 9.21 -14.48 12.77
C LEU A 37 8.76 -13.19 12.07
N PRO A 38 8.92 -13.07 10.75
CA PRO A 38 8.44 -11.91 10.02
C PRO A 38 6.90 -11.89 10.05
N SER A 39 6.34 -10.68 10.18
CA SER A 39 4.92 -10.45 9.99
C SER A 39 4.52 -10.87 8.57
N LEU A 40 3.53 -11.76 8.46
CA LEU A 40 3.00 -12.26 7.19
C LEU A 40 2.09 -11.26 6.45
N GLN A 41 1.76 -10.12 7.07
CA GLN A 41 0.88 -9.14 6.45
C GLN A 41 1.70 -7.96 5.89
N PRO A 42 1.66 -7.72 4.57
CA PRO A 42 1.75 -6.36 4.08
C PRO A 42 0.69 -5.55 4.84
N PRO A 43 0.99 -4.32 5.29
CA PRO A 43 -0.06 -3.49 5.88
C PRO A 43 -1.13 -3.36 4.80
N ARG A 44 -2.32 -3.92 5.02
CA ARG A 44 -3.45 -3.73 4.09
C ARG A 44 -3.65 -2.23 3.85
N ASP A 45 -3.39 -1.46 4.89
CA ASP A 45 -3.36 0.00 4.94
C ASP A 45 -2.34 0.63 3.98
N LEU A 46 -1.26 -0.07 3.61
CA LEU A 46 -0.30 0.42 2.63
C LEU A 46 -0.76 0.09 1.21
N VAL A 47 -1.25 -1.12 0.95
CA VAL A 47 -1.57 -1.57 -0.43
C VAL A 47 -2.90 -0.99 -0.91
N TYR A 48 -3.86 -0.77 0.00
CA TYR A 48 -5.19 -0.30 -0.36
C TYR A 48 -5.21 1.11 -1.00
N PRO A 49 -4.47 2.12 -0.48
CA PRO A 49 -4.37 3.42 -1.14
C PRO A 49 -3.79 3.36 -2.55
N TRP A 50 -2.77 2.51 -2.79
CA TRP A 50 -2.20 2.34 -4.13
C TRP A 50 -3.21 1.74 -5.11
N TYR A 51 -4.02 0.79 -4.65
CA TYR A 51 -5.10 0.24 -5.46
C TYR A 51 -6.17 1.30 -5.78
N GLU A 52 -6.59 2.08 -4.79
CA GLU A 52 -7.58 3.14 -4.98
C GLU A 52 -7.11 4.22 -5.96
N GLU A 53 -5.82 4.57 -5.93
CA GLU A 53 -5.24 5.51 -6.90
C GLU A 53 -5.41 5.00 -8.33
N CYS A 54 -5.02 3.74 -8.60
CA CYS A 54 -5.18 3.15 -9.92
C CYS A 54 -6.65 3.07 -10.37
N ASP A 55 -7.56 2.75 -9.46
CA ASP A 55 -9.00 2.71 -9.75
C ASP A 55 -9.56 4.10 -10.08
N ASN A 56 -9.12 5.13 -9.35
CA ASN A 56 -9.50 6.51 -9.60
C ASN A 56 -8.98 7.03 -10.95
N ILE A 57 -7.72 6.74 -11.30
CA ILE A 57 -7.18 7.08 -12.63
C ILE A 57 -7.98 6.40 -13.74
N THR A 58 -8.34 5.13 -13.55
CA THR A 58 -9.15 4.39 -14.53
C THR A 58 -10.52 5.05 -14.73
N LYS A 59 -11.19 5.45 -13.66
CA LYS A 59 -12.47 6.19 -13.72
C LYS A 59 -12.33 7.53 -14.44
N VAL A 60 -11.24 8.27 -14.21
CA VAL A 60 -10.97 9.54 -14.90
C VAL A 60 -10.76 9.32 -16.40
N CYS A 61 -10.01 8.29 -16.81
CA CYS A 61 -9.86 7.96 -18.23
C CYS A 61 -11.20 7.59 -18.88
N GLN A 62 -12.02 6.79 -18.22
CA GLN A 62 -13.37 6.45 -18.73
C GLN A 62 -14.27 7.69 -18.86
N LEU A 63 -14.17 8.64 -17.93
CA LEU A 63 -14.90 9.90 -18.01
C LEU A 63 -14.42 10.75 -19.20
N HIS A 64 -13.10 10.84 -19.39
CA HIS A 64 -12.50 11.52 -20.53
C HIS A 64 -13.01 10.92 -21.86
N ASP A 65 -12.95 9.59 -22.00
CA ASP A 65 -13.33 8.90 -23.23
C ASP A 65 -14.85 8.98 -23.51
N SER A 66 -15.67 9.03 -22.47
CA SER A 66 -17.12 9.17 -22.60
C SER A 66 -17.58 10.61 -22.87
N SER A 67 -16.72 11.61 -22.68
CA SER A 67 -17.06 13.02 -22.88
C SER A 67 -17.43 13.34 -24.34
N SER A 68 -16.73 12.75 -25.31
CA SER A 68 -17.02 12.91 -26.74
C SER A 68 -18.43 12.43 -27.09
N LYS A 69 -18.88 11.31 -26.50
CA LYS A 69 -20.22 10.77 -26.75
C LYS A 69 -21.32 11.68 -26.22
N LYS A 70 -21.10 12.32 -25.06
CA LYS A 70 -22.03 13.32 -24.51
C LYS A 70 -22.12 14.55 -25.42
N PHE A 71 -20.98 14.99 -25.96
CA PHE A 71 -20.95 16.09 -26.91
C PHE A 71 -21.69 15.75 -28.21
N ASP A 72 -21.48 14.57 -28.78
CA ASP A 72 -22.16 14.17 -30.02
C ASP A 72 -23.68 14.08 -29.86
N GLN A 73 -24.15 13.57 -28.71
CA GLN A 73 -25.57 13.56 -28.37
C GLN A 73 -26.14 14.98 -28.29
N TRP A 74 -25.47 15.86 -27.53
CA TRP A 74 -25.86 17.26 -27.41
C TRP A 74 -25.86 17.98 -28.77
N TYR A 75 -24.83 17.76 -29.58
CA TYR A 75 -24.66 18.36 -30.90
C TYR A 75 -25.78 17.93 -31.86
N LYS A 76 -26.12 16.63 -31.86
CA LYS A 76 -27.24 16.10 -32.64
C LYS A 76 -28.57 16.73 -32.21
N GLU A 77 -28.80 16.84 -30.91
CA GLU A 77 -30.08 17.28 -30.37
C GLU A 77 -30.27 18.79 -30.44
N HIS A 78 -29.23 19.60 -30.30
CA HIS A 78 -29.35 21.06 -30.28
C HIS A 78 -29.07 21.75 -31.63
N TYR A 79 -28.14 21.20 -32.41
CA TYR A 79 -27.70 21.83 -33.65
C TYR A 79 -28.22 21.12 -34.89
N MET A 80 -28.17 19.79 -34.95
CA MET A 80 -28.70 19.05 -36.11
C MET A 80 -30.24 19.05 -36.18
N SER A 81 -30.93 18.98 -35.04
CA SER A 81 -32.41 18.99 -35.01
C SER A 81 -33.03 20.31 -35.47
N LYS A 82 -32.33 21.43 -35.28
CA LYS A 82 -32.78 22.78 -35.65
C LYS A 82 -32.34 23.19 -37.06
N LYS A 83 -31.59 22.34 -37.77
CA LYS A 83 -31.22 22.65 -39.16
C LYS A 83 -32.43 22.52 -40.07
N PRO A 84 -32.67 23.51 -40.95
CA PRO A 84 -33.78 23.45 -41.89
C PRO A 84 -33.64 22.24 -42.83
N PRO A 85 -34.77 21.59 -43.18
CA PRO A 85 -34.77 20.44 -44.08
C PRO A 85 -34.24 20.86 -45.44
N GLY A 86 -33.10 20.29 -45.86
CA GLY A 86 -32.40 20.61 -47.11
C GLY A 86 -30.87 20.61 -47.01
N ILE A 87 -30.30 20.74 -45.81
CA ILE A 87 -28.84 20.69 -45.59
C ILE A 87 -28.36 19.28 -45.18
N VAL A 88 -29.23 18.47 -44.56
CA VAL A 88 -28.84 17.20 -43.91
C VAL A 88 -29.15 15.97 -44.79
N GLY A 89 -30.01 16.12 -45.79
CA GLY A 89 -30.26 15.12 -46.82
C GLY A 89 -29.71 15.62 -48.16
N ASN A 90 -29.20 14.72 -49.00
CA ASN A 90 -28.77 14.95 -50.38
C ASN A 90 -29.92 15.42 -51.29
N THR A 91 -30.63 16.48 -50.93
CA THR A 91 -31.60 17.13 -51.79
C THR A 91 -30.94 18.38 -52.33
N LEU A 92 -30.12 18.17 -53.37
CA LEU A 92 -29.74 19.24 -54.30
C LEU A 92 -31.04 19.87 -54.81
N LEU A 93 -31.39 21.04 -54.29
CA LEU A 93 -32.43 21.90 -54.85
C LEU A 93 -31.87 22.54 -56.12
N SER A 94 -31.80 21.73 -57.18
CA SER A 94 -31.53 22.23 -58.53
C SER A 94 -32.72 23.08 -58.98
N PRO A 95 -32.50 24.28 -59.54
CA PRO A 95 -33.59 25.10 -60.03
C PRO A 95 -34.31 24.38 -61.17
N SER A 96 -35.57 23.98 -60.96
CA SER A 96 -36.44 23.56 -62.06
C SER A 96 -36.96 24.81 -62.76
N LYS A 97 -36.61 24.98 -64.04
CA LYS A 97 -37.24 26.01 -64.89
C LYS A 97 -38.73 25.70 -64.97
N LYS A 98 -39.56 26.68 -64.60
CA LYS A 98 -40.97 26.69 -65.03
C LYS A 98 -40.97 26.80 -66.55
N GLU A 99 -41.41 25.75 -67.22
CA GLU A 99 -41.92 25.88 -68.57
C GLU A 99 -43.33 26.48 -68.45
N ASP A 100 -43.43 27.75 -68.82
CA ASP A 100 -44.72 28.35 -69.13
C ASP A 100 -45.20 27.77 -70.47
N SER A 101 -46.29 27.00 -70.44
CA SER A 101 -47.11 26.62 -71.59
C SER A 101 -48.55 26.43 -71.14
#